data_AF-A0A2V4I2Q5-F1
#
_entry.id   AF-A0A2V4I2Q5-F1
#
_cell.length_a   1.000
_cell.length_b   1.000
_cell.length_c   1.000
_cell.angle_alpha   90.00
_cell.angle_beta   90.00
_cell.angle_gamma   90.00
#
_symmetry.space_group_name_H-M   'P 1'
#
loop_
_entity.id
_entity.type
_entity.pdbx_description
1 polymer ?
#
loop_
_entity_poly.entity_id
_entity_poly.type
_entity_poly.pdbx_seq_one_letter_code
_entity_poly.pdbx_strand_id
1 'polypeptide(L)'
;MKTLILSASIGLAGCALALFSRQRSVAQLNTLFDWLGRGEASLVEHFLSGLGVVLLSIFLVVLHARMSTRQAWPKAWLRAGWFVALRSKVFRATRPIYIVHWSAVIATVYVLASCQWELGQAQAGRAFQTLQLSMDIAGSATACLFLMLLMRADYRRARQSRSLVLGR
;
A
#
# COMPACT_ATOMS: atom_id res chain seq x y z
N MET A 1 3.59 9.20 12.39
CA MET A 1 3.86 7.87 12.98
C MET A 1 2.56 7.20 13.37
N LYS A 2 1.68 7.88 14.14
CA LYS A 2 0.30 7.43 14.39
C LYS A 2 -0.47 7.07 13.10
N THR A 3 -0.38 7.91 12.07
CA THR A 3 -0.99 7.70 10.74
C THR A 3 -0.49 6.45 10.01
N LEU A 4 0.80 6.13 10.13
CA LEU A 4 1.42 4.96 9.50
C LEU A 4 1.10 3.65 10.23
N ILE A 5 0.99 3.72 11.56
CA ILE A 5 0.57 2.58 12.38
C ILE A 5 -0.89 2.26 12.06
N LEU A 6 -1.75 3.29 11.96
CA LEU A 6 -3.15 3.11 11.57
C LEU A 6 -3.28 2.46 10.19
N SER A 7 -2.55 2.94 9.18
CA SER A 7 -2.57 2.31 7.85
C SER A 7 -2.07 0.86 7.88
N ALA A 8 -1.07 0.55 8.70
CA ALA A 8 -0.56 -0.82 8.86
C ALA A 8 -1.59 -1.74 9.52
N SER A 9 -2.23 -1.27 10.59
CA SER A 9 -3.28 -2.03 11.28
C SER A 9 -4.46 -2.33 10.36
N ILE A 10 -4.91 -1.33 9.59
CA ILE A 10 -5.98 -1.51 8.60
C ILE A 10 -5.52 -2.47 7.50
N GLY A 11 -4.29 -2.31 6.99
CA GLY A 11 -3.75 -3.17 5.94
C GLY A 11 -3.65 -4.64 6.36
N LEU A 12 -3.09 -4.89 7.56
CA LEU A 12 -2.99 -6.23 8.14
C LEU A 12 -4.36 -6.85 8.41
N ALA A 13 -5.28 -6.08 9.01
CA ALA A 13 -6.63 -6.57 9.26
C ALA A 13 -7.37 -6.91 7.96
N GLY A 14 -7.26 -6.06 6.93
CA GLY A 14 -7.85 -6.31 5.62
C GLY A 14 -7.33 -7.60 4.98
N CYS A 15 -6.00 -7.78 4.92
CA CYS A 15 -5.40 -9.02 4.41
C CYS A 15 -5.80 -10.26 5.23
N ALA A 16 -5.78 -10.15 6.57
CA ALA A 16 -6.13 -11.26 7.45
C ALA A 16 -7.60 -11.69 7.29
N LEU A 17 -8.52 -10.72 7.22
CA LEU A 17 -9.94 -11.00 7.01
C LEU A 17 -10.19 -11.64 5.64
N ALA A 18 -9.55 -11.16 4.57
CA ALA A 18 -9.64 -11.78 3.25
C ALA A 18 -9.13 -13.23 3.26
N LEU A 19 -8.02 -13.50 3.95
CA LEU A 19 -7.45 -14.85 4.07
C LEU A 19 -8.34 -15.79 4.91
N PHE A 20 -8.85 -15.33 6.04
CA PHE A 20 -9.74 -16.14 6.89
C PHE A 20 -11.07 -16.45 6.20
N SER A 21 -11.60 -15.53 5.40
CA SER A 21 -12.76 -15.77 4.55
C SER A 21 -12.46 -16.83 3.48
N ARG A 22 -11.35 -16.69 2.74
CA ARG A 22 -10.95 -17.67 1.71
C ARG A 22 -10.75 -19.08 2.24
N GLN A 23 -10.13 -19.20 3.42
CA GLN A 23 -9.93 -20.48 4.08
C GLN A 23 -11.21 -21.03 4.74
N ARG A 24 -12.30 -20.25 4.68
CA ARG A 24 -13.59 -20.54 5.31
C ARG A 24 -13.45 -20.87 6.80
N SER A 25 -12.47 -20.29 7.47
CA SER A 25 -12.10 -20.65 8.84
C SER A 25 -13.12 -20.16 9.87
N VAL A 26 -13.92 -19.15 9.52
CA VAL A 26 -14.91 -18.54 10.41
C VAL A 26 -16.24 -18.39 9.68
N ALA A 27 -17.23 -19.21 10.04
CA ALA A 27 -18.54 -19.22 9.38
C ALA A 27 -19.23 -17.85 9.40
N GLN A 28 -19.18 -17.15 10.53
CA GLN A 28 -19.75 -15.82 10.72
C GLN A 28 -19.13 -14.79 9.76
N LEU A 29 -17.82 -14.90 9.49
CA LEU A 29 -17.11 -14.00 8.58
C LEU A 29 -17.57 -14.22 7.14
N ASN A 30 -17.73 -15.47 6.73
CA ASN A 30 -18.21 -15.81 5.39
C ASN A 30 -19.65 -15.32 5.18
N THR A 31 -20.54 -15.52 6.17
CA THR A 31 -21.92 -15.00 6.09
C THR A 31 -21.95 -13.49 5.99
N LEU A 32 -21.09 -12.80 6.75
CA LEU A 32 -20.95 -11.35 6.66
C LEU A 32 -20.45 -10.92 5.27
N PHE A 33 -19.47 -11.64 4.72
CA PHE A 33 -18.89 -11.32 3.41
C PHE A 33 -19.87 -11.60 2.28
N ASP A 34 -20.64 -12.68 2.34
CA ASP A 34 -21.72 -12.94 1.40
C ASP A 34 -22.78 -11.84 1.48
N TRP A 35 -23.17 -11.43 2.69
CA TRP A 35 -24.14 -10.34 2.84
C TRP A 35 -23.61 -9.01 2.26
N LEU A 36 -22.36 -8.64 2.58
CA LEU A 36 -21.72 -7.43 2.06
C LEU A 36 -21.47 -7.50 0.54
N GLY A 37 -21.09 -8.68 0.04
CA GLY A 37 -20.82 -8.97 -1.37
C GLY A 37 -22.07 -9.29 -2.18
N ARG A 38 -23.28 -9.17 -1.60
CA ARG A 38 -24.57 -9.44 -2.25
C ARG A 38 -24.67 -10.87 -2.81
N GLY A 39 -24.18 -11.85 -2.08
CA GLY A 39 -24.14 -13.27 -2.44
C GLY A 39 -22.80 -13.74 -2.99
N GLU A 40 -21.81 -12.84 -3.12
CA GLU A 40 -20.46 -13.18 -3.58
C GLU A 40 -19.39 -12.69 -2.59
N ALA A 41 -19.09 -13.49 -1.55
CA ALA A 41 -18.02 -13.18 -0.59
C ALA A 41 -16.67 -12.85 -1.27
N SER A 42 -16.38 -13.47 -2.41
CA SER A 42 -15.13 -13.24 -3.17
C SER A 42 -14.93 -11.77 -3.56
N LEU A 43 -16.00 -11.00 -3.80
CA LEU A 43 -15.88 -9.59 -4.14
C LEU A 43 -15.29 -8.78 -2.99
N VAL A 44 -15.74 -9.07 -1.76
CA VAL A 44 -15.25 -8.41 -0.54
C VAL A 44 -13.80 -8.81 -0.27
N GLU A 45 -13.44 -10.08 -0.51
CA GLU A 45 -12.07 -10.57 -0.37
C GLU A 45 -11.10 -9.85 -1.30
N HIS A 46 -11.45 -9.69 -2.59
CA HIS A 46 -10.62 -8.97 -3.56
C HIS A 46 -10.49 -7.49 -3.19
N PHE A 47 -11.60 -6.85 -2.80
CA PHE A 47 -11.54 -5.46 -2.32
C PHE A 47 -10.60 -5.29 -1.12
N LEU A 48 -10.73 -6.14 -0.10
CA LEU A 48 -9.88 -6.09 1.08
C LEU A 48 -8.43 -6.47 0.78
N SER A 49 -8.19 -7.36 -0.18
CA SER A 49 -6.85 -7.73 -0.63
C SER A 49 -6.16 -6.55 -1.31
N GLY A 50 -6.81 -5.89 -2.28
CA GLY A 50 -6.25 -4.71 -2.94
C GLY A 50 -5.99 -3.55 -1.99
N LEU A 51 -6.92 -3.31 -1.05
CA LEU A 51 -6.73 -2.32 0.01
C LEU A 51 -5.57 -2.69 0.93
N GLY A 52 -5.54 -3.94 1.39
CA GLY A 52 -4.58 -4.44 2.37
C GLY A 52 -3.15 -4.45 1.85
N VAL A 53 -2.94 -4.97 0.63
CA VAL A 53 -1.62 -5.08 -0.01
C VAL A 53 -0.98 -3.70 -0.17
N VAL A 54 -1.73 -2.70 -0.65
CA VAL A 54 -1.22 -1.33 -0.84
C VAL A 54 -0.82 -0.70 0.48
N LEU A 55 -1.69 -0.74 1.49
CA LEU A 55 -1.42 -0.14 2.80
C LEU A 55 -0.25 -0.82 3.53
N LEU A 56 -0.19 -2.15 3.49
CA LEU A 56 0.87 -2.92 4.12
C LEU A 56 2.22 -2.67 3.44
N SER A 57 2.26 -2.66 2.10
CA SER A 57 3.48 -2.41 1.34
C SER A 57 4.05 -1.02 1.62
N ILE A 58 3.19 0.00 1.67
CA ILE A 58 3.60 1.36 2.04
C ILE A 58 4.14 1.41 3.46
N PHE A 59 3.48 0.74 4.40
CA PHE A 59 3.99 0.66 5.76
C PHE A 59 5.40 0.04 5.80
N LEU A 60 5.63 -1.07 5.09
CA LEU A 60 6.93 -1.73 5.02
C LEU A 60 8.00 -0.84 4.39
N VAL A 61 7.69 -0.14 3.30
CA VAL A 61 8.61 0.83 2.66
C VAL A 61 9.00 1.93 3.64
N VAL A 62 8.02 2.49 4.36
CA VAL A 62 8.29 3.57 5.32
C VAL A 62 9.03 3.08 6.56
N LEU A 63 8.71 1.88 7.04
CA LEU A 63 9.41 1.23 8.15
C LEU A 63 10.87 0.98 7.78
N HIS A 64 11.12 0.38 6.62
CA HIS A 64 12.46 0.14 6.11
C HIS A 64 13.26 1.43 5.94
N ALA A 65 12.65 2.46 5.33
CA ALA A 65 13.28 3.77 5.20
C ALA A 65 13.69 4.33 6.57
N ARG A 66 12.83 4.23 7.59
CA ARG A 66 13.15 4.68 8.96
C ARG A 66 14.27 3.87 9.61
N MET A 67 14.25 2.55 9.49
CA MET A 67 15.32 1.70 10.05
C MET A 67 16.67 2.03 9.41
N SER A 68 16.70 2.21 8.09
CA SER A 68 17.89 2.61 7.34
C SER A 68 18.43 3.98 7.79
N THR A 69 17.56 4.92 8.18
CA THR A 69 17.98 6.23 8.70
C THR A 69 18.68 6.18 10.07
N ARG A 70 18.36 5.17 10.90
CA ARG A 70 18.82 5.07 12.30
C ARG A 70 20.11 4.28 12.46
N GLN A 71 20.53 3.52 11.46
CA GLN A 71 21.73 2.70 11.55
C GLN A 71 22.98 3.58 11.49
N ALA A 72 23.83 3.52 12.53
CA ALA A 72 25.13 4.15 12.52
C ALA A 72 26.07 3.31 11.64
N TRP A 73 26.35 3.79 10.43
CA TRP A 73 27.20 3.06 9.50
C TRP A 73 28.68 3.27 9.81
N PRO A 74 29.51 2.21 9.78
CA PRO A 74 30.94 2.33 10.00
C PRO A 74 31.54 3.32 9.00
N LYS A 75 32.42 4.21 9.48
CA LYS A 75 33.02 5.35 8.75
C LYS A 75 33.66 4.96 7.41
N ALA A 76 34.01 3.68 7.20
CA ALA A 76 34.58 3.16 5.97
C ALA A 76 33.63 3.29 4.75
N TRP A 77 32.32 3.08 4.92
CA TRP A 77 31.35 3.12 3.81
C TRP A 77 30.94 4.56 3.43
N LEU A 78 31.08 5.50 4.35
CA LEU A 78 30.82 6.93 4.15
C LEU A 78 31.86 7.63 3.26
N ARG A 79 33.04 7.01 3.04
CA ARG A 79 34.09 7.57 2.16
C ARG A 79 33.82 7.35 0.67
N ALA A 80 32.94 6.40 0.33
CA ALA A 80 32.49 6.20 -1.04
C ALA A 80 31.48 7.29 -1.43
N GLY A 81 31.93 8.34 -2.13
CA GLY A 81 31.06 9.45 -2.57
C GLY A 81 29.83 8.99 -3.36
N TRP A 82 29.95 7.89 -4.12
CA TRP A 82 28.82 7.27 -4.82
C TRP A 82 27.75 6.73 -3.86
N PHE A 83 28.14 6.20 -2.70
CA PHE A 83 27.24 5.68 -1.68
C PHE A 83 26.49 6.80 -0.97
N VAL A 84 27.16 7.92 -0.70
CA VAL A 84 26.51 9.14 -0.16
C VAL A 84 25.51 9.72 -1.16
N ALA A 85 25.86 9.75 -2.44
CA ALA A 85 24.95 10.19 -3.50
C ALA A 85 23.72 9.28 -3.64
N LEU A 86 23.94 7.96 -3.67
CA LEU A 86 22.89 6.94 -3.69
C LEU A 86 21.98 7.05 -2.46
N ARG A 87 22.57 7.19 -1.27
CA ARG A 87 21.84 7.44 -0.02
C ARG A 87 20.97 8.68 -0.15
N SER A 88 21.50 9.81 -0.60
CA SER A 88 20.71 11.03 -0.74
C SER A 88 19.55 10.87 -1.74
N LYS A 89 19.71 10.03 -2.77
CA LYS A 89 18.66 9.73 -3.75
C LYS A 89 17.59 8.81 -3.14
N VAL A 90 17.97 7.73 -2.47
CA VAL A 90 17.04 6.79 -1.79
C VAL A 90 16.27 7.50 -0.66
N PHE A 91 16.95 8.31 0.14
CA PHE A 91 16.32 9.08 1.22
C PHE A 91 15.42 10.20 0.68
N ARG A 92 15.72 10.77 -0.50
CA ARG A 92 14.81 11.68 -1.18
C ARG A 92 13.57 10.94 -1.67
N ALA A 93 13.73 9.78 -2.30
CA ALA A 93 12.63 8.97 -2.81
C ALA A 93 11.69 8.45 -1.70
N THR A 94 12.19 8.24 -0.49
CA THR A 94 11.41 7.78 0.68
C THR A 94 10.88 8.91 1.56
N ARG A 95 11.02 10.18 1.15
CA ARG A 95 10.44 11.30 1.89
C ARG A 95 8.92 11.12 2.03
N PRO A 96 8.31 11.55 3.14
CA PRO A 96 6.86 11.45 3.37
C PRO A 96 6.02 12.01 2.22
N ILE A 97 6.56 13.02 1.52
CA ILE A 97 5.96 13.67 0.35
C ILE A 97 5.71 12.71 -0.83
N TYR A 98 6.51 11.65 -0.96
CA TYR A 98 6.42 10.67 -2.04
C TYR A 98 5.60 9.44 -1.67
N ILE A 99 5.10 9.31 -0.43
CA ILE A 99 4.30 8.16 0.00
C ILE A 99 3.07 7.96 -0.91
N VAL A 100 2.41 9.05 -1.30
CA VAL A 100 1.24 9.01 -2.21
C VAL A 100 1.64 8.55 -3.63
N HIS A 101 2.86 8.86 -4.07
CA HIS A 101 3.35 8.42 -5.38
C HIS A 101 3.71 6.93 -5.33
N TRP A 102 4.37 6.50 -4.26
CA TRP A 102 4.66 5.08 -4.04
C TRP A 102 3.39 4.24 -3.88
N SER A 103 2.33 4.77 -3.26
CA SER A 103 1.08 4.03 -3.14
C SER A 103 0.45 3.82 -4.51
N ALA A 104 0.50 4.82 -5.40
CA ALA A 104 0.05 4.68 -6.78
C ALA A 104 0.88 3.65 -7.55
N VAL A 105 2.22 3.67 -7.43
CA VAL A 105 3.10 2.68 -8.07
C VAL A 105 2.77 1.26 -7.58
N ILE A 106 2.64 1.07 -6.26
CA ILE A 106 2.30 -0.23 -5.67
C ILE A 106 0.91 -0.70 -6.12
N ALA A 107 -0.08 0.20 -6.13
CA ALA A 107 -1.43 -0.10 -6.62
C ALA A 107 -1.39 -0.55 -8.09
N THR A 108 -0.66 0.15 -8.95
CA THR A 108 -0.49 -0.24 -10.35
C THR A 108 0.16 -1.62 -10.48
N VAL A 109 1.24 -1.88 -9.73
CA VAL A 109 1.91 -3.20 -9.76
C VAL A 109 0.96 -4.30 -9.31
N TYR A 110 0.18 -4.08 -8.23
CA TYR A 110 -0.80 -5.03 -7.75
C TYR A 110 -1.90 -5.30 -8.80
N VAL A 111 -2.49 -4.25 -9.36
CA VAL A 111 -3.55 -4.38 -10.38
C VAL A 111 -3.02 -5.09 -11.64
N LEU A 112 -1.79 -4.81 -12.06
CA LEU A 112 -1.16 -5.53 -13.18
C LEU A 112 -0.97 -7.01 -12.85
N ALA A 113 -0.54 -7.35 -11.63
CA ALA A 113 -0.41 -8.72 -11.18
C ALA A 113 -1.78 -9.43 -11.12
N SER A 114 -2.83 -8.78 -10.61
CA SER A 114 -4.21 -9.30 -10.63
C SER A 114 -4.71 -9.51 -12.06
N CYS A 115 -4.46 -8.57 -12.97
CA CYS A 115 -4.83 -8.69 -14.38
C CYS A 115 -4.10 -9.85 -15.06
N GLN A 116 -2.79 -9.98 -14.81
CA GLN A 116 -1.99 -11.10 -15.33
C GLN A 116 -2.50 -12.45 -14.79
N TRP A 117 -2.89 -12.50 -13.52
CA TRP A 117 -3.49 -13.69 -12.92
C TRP A 117 -4.79 -14.09 -13.63
N GLU A 118 -5.72 -13.14 -13.81
CA GLU A 118 -7.00 -13.38 -14.49
C GLU A 118 -6.82 -13.78 -15.96
N LEU A 119 -5.87 -13.16 -16.66
CA LEU A 119 -5.50 -13.57 -18.02
C LEU A 119 -4.95 -15.00 -18.06
N GLY A 120 -4.15 -15.40 -17.06
CA GLY A 120 -3.68 -16.76 -16.91
C GLY A 120 -4.82 -17.77 -16.68
N GLN A 121 -5.82 -17.41 -15.87
CA GLN A 121 -7.02 -18.23 -15.69
C GLN A 121 -7.82 -18.36 -17.00
N ALA A 122 -7.97 -17.27 -17.76
CA ALA A 122 -8.63 -17.27 -19.05
C ALA A 122 -7.94 -18.17 -20.07
N GLN A 123 -6.61 -18.13 -20.13
CA GLN A 123 -5.81 -19.01 -20.98
C GLN A 123 -5.93 -20.50 -20.58
N ALA A 124 -6.15 -20.77 -19.30
CA ALA A 124 -6.41 -22.11 -18.77
C ALA A 124 -7.87 -22.58 -18.97
N GLY A 125 -8.69 -21.84 -19.74
CA GLY A 125 -10.08 -22.20 -20.06
C GLY A 125 -11.10 -21.84 -18.97
N ARG A 126 -10.71 -21.07 -17.96
CA ARG A 126 -11.64 -20.54 -16.94
C ARG A 126 -12.18 -19.18 -17.38
N ALA A 127 -13.32 -18.76 -16.85
CA ALA A 127 -13.86 -17.45 -17.16
C ALA A 127 -13.00 -16.34 -16.51
N PHE A 128 -12.81 -15.24 -17.23
CA PHE A 128 -12.17 -14.04 -16.70
C PHE A 128 -13.12 -13.36 -15.70
N GLN A 129 -12.66 -13.13 -14.47
CA GLN A 129 -13.52 -12.64 -13.39
C GLN A 129 -13.45 -11.11 -13.29
N THR A 130 -14.08 -10.41 -14.23
CA THR A 130 -14.03 -8.95 -14.34
C THR A 130 -14.46 -8.23 -13.06
N LEU A 131 -15.46 -8.76 -12.35
CA LEU A 131 -15.95 -8.17 -11.10
C LEU A 131 -14.91 -8.25 -9.99
N GLN A 132 -14.19 -9.38 -9.87
CA GLN A 132 -13.11 -9.53 -8.89
C GLN A 132 -11.95 -8.58 -9.19
N LEU A 133 -11.54 -8.48 -10.47
CA LEU A 133 -10.51 -7.52 -10.87
C LEU A 133 -10.95 -6.06 -10.60
N SER A 134 -12.23 -5.75 -10.80
CA SER A 134 -12.77 -4.42 -10.49
C SER A 134 -12.71 -4.11 -9.00
N MET A 135 -12.95 -5.11 -8.14
CA MET A 135 -12.82 -4.97 -6.69
C MET A 135 -11.36 -4.80 -6.24
N ASP A 136 -10.42 -5.49 -6.87
CA ASP A 136 -8.98 -5.27 -6.65
C ASP A 136 -8.55 -3.83 -6.97
N ILE A 137 -9.04 -3.28 -8.10
CA ILE A 137 -8.82 -1.89 -8.51
C ILE A 137 -9.46 -0.93 -7.49
N ALA A 138 -10.72 -1.17 -7.11
CA ALA A 138 -11.45 -0.32 -6.18
C ALA A 138 -10.80 -0.29 -4.79
N GLY A 139 -10.36 -1.46 -4.28
CA GLY A 139 -9.63 -1.57 -3.02
C GLY A 139 -8.31 -0.80 -3.05
N SER A 140 -7.54 -0.97 -4.13
CA SER A 140 -6.27 -0.28 -4.33
C SER A 140 -6.43 1.24 -4.44
N ALA A 141 -7.43 1.70 -5.19
CA ALA A 141 -7.78 3.12 -5.31
C ALA A 141 -8.20 3.72 -3.95
N THR A 142 -9.01 2.97 -3.19
CA THR A 142 -9.43 3.36 -1.84
C THR A 142 -8.23 3.53 -0.90
N ALA A 143 -7.27 2.60 -0.93
CA ALA A 143 -6.04 2.72 -0.16
C ALA A 143 -5.21 3.95 -0.53
N CYS A 144 -5.07 4.25 -1.83
CA CYS A 144 -4.38 5.45 -2.31
C CYS A 144 -5.07 6.73 -1.84
N LEU A 145 -6.40 6.82 -1.97
CA LEU A 145 -7.18 7.98 -1.50
C LEU A 145 -7.07 8.14 0.01
N PHE A 146 -7.17 7.05 0.76
CA PHE A 146 -7.02 7.05 2.20
C PHE A 146 -5.65 7.59 2.64
N LEU A 147 -4.56 7.10 2.04
CA LEU A 147 -3.21 7.60 2.30
C LEU A 147 -3.06 9.07 1.90
N MET A 148 -3.62 9.48 0.75
CA MET A 148 -3.61 10.88 0.33
C MET A 148 -4.29 11.79 1.35
N LEU A 149 -5.47 11.39 1.86
CA LEU A 149 -6.21 12.14 2.87
C LEU A 149 -5.44 12.23 4.19
N LEU A 150 -4.89 11.10 4.67
CA LEU A 150 -4.07 11.07 5.89
C LEU A 150 -2.85 11.98 5.78
N MET A 151 -2.18 11.97 4.62
CA MET A 151 -0.96 12.73 4.40
C MET A 151 -1.22 14.21 4.06
N ARG A 152 -2.45 14.59 3.71
CA ARG A 152 -2.80 15.96 3.28
C ARG A 152 -2.45 17.01 4.34
N ALA A 153 -2.69 16.71 5.62
CA ALA A 153 -2.37 17.61 6.73
C ALA A 153 -0.86 17.81 6.89
N ASP A 154 -0.09 16.72 6.82
CA ASP A 154 1.38 16.75 6.91
C ASP A 154 1.99 17.47 5.70
N TYR A 155 1.42 17.27 4.51
CA TYR A 155 1.84 17.94 3.27
C TYR A 155 1.61 19.45 3.32
N ARG A 156 0.44 19.90 3.81
CA ARG A 156 0.13 21.33 3.96
C ARG A 156 1.12 22.00 4.91
N ARG A 157 1.40 21.39 6.07
CA ARG A 157 2.38 21.90 7.04
C ARG A 157 3.79 21.98 6.46
N ALA A 158 4.22 20.96 5.73
CA ALA A 158 5.54 20.95 5.07
C ALA A 158 5.67 22.00 3.95
N ARG A 159 4.57 22.30 3.25
CA ARG A 159 4.54 23.37 2.23
C ARG A 159 4.62 24.76 2.87
N GLN A 160 3.88 24.98 3.95
CA GLN A 160 3.87 26.25 4.69
C GLN A 160 5.23 26.54 5.36
N SER A 161 5.91 25.53 5.90
CA SER A 161 7.26 25.74 6.46
C SER A 161 8.31 26.10 5.40
N ARG A 162 8.16 25.60 4.17
CA ARG A 162 9.04 26.00 3.05
C ARG A 162 8.79 27.41 2.55
N SER A 163 7.54 27.88 2.51
CA SER A 163 7.28 29.26 2.09
C SER A 163 7.80 30.28 3.11
N LEU A 164 7.81 29.94 4.39
CA LEU A 164 8.41 30.77 5.44
C LEU A 164 9.94 30.84 5.36
N VAL A 165 10.59 29.77 4.89
CA VAL A 165 12.06 29.72 4.71
C VAL A 165 12.52 30.38 3.41
N LEU A 166 11.69 30.36 2.35
CA LEU A 166 11.99 31.01 1.06
C LEU A 166 11.47 32.45 0.96
N GLY A 167 10.63 32.88 1.90
CA GLY A 167 10.15 34.27 2.05
C GLY A 167 11.05 35.15 2.93
N ARG A 168 12.29 34.71 3.17
CA ARG A 168 13.39 35.50 3.75
C ARG A 168 14.56 35.50 2.79
#